data_AF-A0AAF0PDE8-F1
#
_entry.id   AF-A0AAF0PDE8-F1
#
_cell.length_a   1.000
_cell.length_b   1.000
_cell.length_c   1.000
_cell.angle_alpha   90.00
_cell.angle_beta   90.00
_cell.angle_gamma   90.00
#
_symmetry.space_group_name_H-M   'P 1'
#
loop_
_entity.id
_entity.type
_entity.pdbx_description
1 polymer ?
#
loop_
_entity_poly.entity_id
_entity_poly.type
_entity_poly.pdbx_seq_one_letter_code
_entity_poly.pdbx_strand_id
1 'polypeptide(L)'
;MSDHDSRDVEPPARADASAADYPSKDGRRAWIELTGFQRDCLEAVARRERDGKSCYPSGIAWTLEHWYPAVSRARLEPNLRALVGRGLLSKRDDQGVTYRLTDAGRALLLQRAERLAGLYERRLEPIDGVAREKPSG
;
A
#
# COMPACT_ATOMS: atom_id res chain seq x y z
N MET A 1 -14.68 62.62 -27.69
CA MET A 1 -13.32 62.29 -27.22
C MET A 1 -13.34 60.85 -26.76
N SER A 2 -12.79 59.96 -27.59
CA SER A 2 -12.38 58.63 -27.18
C SER A 2 -11.26 58.74 -26.14
N ASP A 3 -11.18 57.84 -25.17
CA ASP A 3 -10.14 56.81 -25.21
C ASP A 3 -10.35 55.73 -24.14
N HIS A 4 -9.82 54.58 -24.54
CA HIS A 4 -9.91 53.24 -24.02
C HIS A 4 -8.89 53.02 -22.88
N ASP A 5 -9.28 52.45 -21.74
CA ASP A 5 -8.35 51.63 -20.93
C ASP A 5 -9.17 50.62 -20.08
N SER A 6 -9.45 49.42 -20.58
CA SER A 6 -8.61 48.21 -20.54
C SER A 6 -8.65 47.46 -19.20
N ARG A 7 -9.21 46.24 -19.33
CA ARG A 7 -8.86 44.97 -18.68
C ARG A 7 -9.52 44.63 -17.34
N ASP A 8 -10.63 43.91 -17.50
CA ASP A 8 -11.06 42.80 -16.64
C ASP A 8 -9.85 41.99 -16.19
N VAL A 9 -9.56 42.05 -14.88
CA VAL A 9 -8.59 41.15 -14.25
C VAL A 9 -9.35 39.90 -13.85
N GLU A 10 -9.54 39.00 -14.81
CA GLU A 10 -9.85 37.61 -14.51
C GLU A 10 -8.69 37.06 -13.65
N PRO A 11 -8.95 36.57 -12.43
CA PRO A 11 -7.92 35.93 -11.63
C PRO A 11 -7.39 34.75 -12.44
N PRO A 12 -6.07 34.54 -12.56
CA PRO A 12 -5.57 33.42 -13.34
C PRO A 12 -6.17 32.16 -12.74
N ALA A 13 -6.89 31.41 -13.58
CA ALA A 13 -7.21 30.02 -13.34
C ALA A 13 -5.91 29.38 -12.89
N ARG A 14 -5.79 29.13 -11.58
CA ARG A 14 -4.73 28.29 -11.08
C ARG A 14 -5.00 26.97 -11.76
N ALA A 15 -4.21 26.72 -12.79
CA ALA A 15 -4.02 25.41 -13.36
C ALA A 15 -3.95 24.50 -12.14
N ASP A 16 -4.96 23.63 -12.04
CA ASP A 16 -5.00 22.53 -11.11
C ASP A 16 -3.82 21.65 -11.53
N ALA A 17 -2.64 22.09 -11.10
CA ALA A 17 -1.37 21.48 -11.35
C ALA A 17 -1.46 20.21 -10.53
N SER A 18 -1.94 19.17 -11.22
CA SER A 18 -1.78 17.77 -10.94
C SER A 18 -1.50 17.55 -9.46
N ALA A 19 -2.55 17.22 -8.70
CA ALA A 19 -2.40 16.47 -7.47
C ALA A 19 -1.68 15.16 -7.82
N ALA A 20 -0.38 15.25 -8.02
CA ALA A 20 0.49 14.17 -8.41
C ALA A 20 0.40 13.18 -7.26
N ASP A 21 -0.29 12.07 -7.50
CA ASP A 21 -0.21 10.75 -6.86
C ASP A 21 0.54 10.64 -5.53
N TYR A 22 0.27 11.55 -4.58
CA TYR A 22 0.78 11.41 -3.23
C TYR A 22 -0.16 10.41 -2.58
N PRO A 23 0.34 9.19 -2.23
CA PRO A 23 -0.48 8.24 -1.49
C PRO A 23 -1.00 8.96 -0.25
N SER A 24 -2.33 8.96 -0.07
CA SER A 24 -2.99 9.72 0.98
C SER A 24 -2.19 9.61 2.29
N LYS A 25 -1.94 10.75 2.95
CA LYS A 25 -1.23 10.80 4.24
C LYS A 25 -1.85 9.83 5.26
N ASP A 26 -3.13 9.56 5.11
CA ASP A 26 -3.91 8.64 5.94
C ASP A 26 -3.44 7.19 5.82
N GLY A 27 -3.09 6.73 4.61
CA GLY A 27 -2.57 5.38 4.40
C GLY A 27 -1.19 5.16 5.00
N ARG A 28 -0.32 6.19 4.96
CA ARG A 28 0.98 6.15 5.66
C ARG A 28 0.79 6.01 7.15
N ARG A 29 -0.09 6.84 7.73
CA ARG A 29 -0.38 6.83 9.15
C ARG A 29 -1.00 5.50 9.60
N ALA A 30 -2.02 5.03 8.88
CA ALA A 30 -2.67 3.75 9.14
C ALA A 30 -1.67 2.59 9.12
N TRP A 31 -0.74 2.57 8.16
CA TRP A 31 0.31 1.54 8.10
C TRP A 31 1.25 1.57 9.31
N ILE A 32 1.72 2.75 9.72
CA ILE A 32 2.67 2.86 10.86
C ILE A 32 2.03 2.51 12.21
N GLU A 33 0.71 2.71 12.36
CA GLU A 33 -0.07 2.37 13.56
C GLU A 33 -0.34 0.85 13.71
N LEU A 34 -0.13 0.07 12.65
CA LEU A 34 -0.10 -1.39 12.73
C LEU A 34 1.22 -1.85 13.36
N THR A 35 1.17 -2.84 14.25
CA THR A 35 2.39 -3.54 14.68
C THR A 35 3.00 -4.30 13.49
N GLY A 36 4.29 -4.66 13.57
CA GLY A 36 4.92 -5.49 12.54
C GLY A 36 4.14 -6.78 12.28
N PHE A 37 3.77 -7.47 13.35
CA PHE A 37 3.00 -8.70 13.25
C PHE A 37 1.59 -8.51 12.65
N GLN A 38 0.94 -7.36 12.88
CA GLN A 38 -0.35 -7.05 12.24
C GLN A 38 -0.20 -6.82 10.73
N ARG A 39 0.88 -6.16 10.29
CA ARG A 39 1.19 -6.00 8.86
C ARG A 39 1.43 -7.37 8.21
N ASP A 40 2.20 -8.23 8.87
CA ASP A 40 2.47 -9.58 8.37
C ASP A 40 1.19 -10.43 8.32
N CYS A 41 0.29 -10.31 9.30
CA CYS A 41 -1.02 -10.96 9.26
C CYS A 41 -1.84 -10.50 8.04
N LEU A 42 -1.84 -9.18 7.75
CA LEU A 42 -2.55 -8.61 6.61
C LEU A 42 -1.98 -9.14 5.28
N GLU A 43 -0.66 -9.18 5.17
CA GLU A 43 0.04 -9.76 4.00
C GLU A 43 -0.22 -11.27 3.86
N ALA A 44 -0.26 -12.02 4.96
CA ALA A 44 -0.54 -13.45 4.94
C ALA A 44 -1.95 -13.75 4.41
N VAL A 45 -2.96 -12.97 4.81
CA VAL A 45 -4.31 -13.06 4.23
C VAL A 45 -4.27 -12.74 2.73
N ALA A 46 -3.60 -11.65 2.33
CA ALA A 46 -3.47 -11.27 0.93
C ALA A 46 -2.85 -12.37 0.06
N ARG A 47 -1.77 -13.00 0.55
CA ARG A 47 -1.08 -14.11 -0.14
C ARG A 47 -2.01 -15.31 -0.32
N ARG A 48 -2.77 -15.66 0.71
CA ARG A 48 -3.71 -16.79 0.64
C ARG A 48 -4.87 -16.51 -0.31
N GLU A 49 -5.45 -15.31 -0.28
CA GLU A 49 -6.48 -14.90 -1.24
C GLU A 49 -5.98 -14.98 -2.68
N ARG A 50 -4.79 -14.43 -2.96
CA ARG A 50 -4.15 -14.49 -4.28
C ARG A 50 -3.93 -15.93 -4.75
N ASP A 51 -3.52 -16.81 -3.84
CA ASP A 51 -3.27 -18.22 -4.14
C ASP A 51 -4.56 -19.07 -4.17
N GLY A 52 -5.75 -18.47 -4.02
CA GLY A 52 -7.04 -19.19 -3.98
C GLY A 52 -7.23 -20.08 -2.75
N LYS A 53 -6.46 -19.85 -1.68
CA LYS A 53 -6.48 -20.66 -0.45
C LYS A 53 -7.40 -20.04 0.59
N SER A 54 -8.15 -20.89 1.30
CA SER A 54 -9.00 -20.43 2.40
C SER A 54 -8.18 -19.76 3.52
N CYS A 55 -8.73 -18.68 4.07
CA CYS A 55 -8.09 -17.85 5.10
C CYS A 55 -8.60 -18.18 6.52
N TYR A 56 -8.60 -19.46 6.87
CA TYR A 56 -8.81 -19.90 8.25
C TYR A 56 -7.64 -19.46 9.15
N PRO A 57 -7.83 -19.26 10.46
CA PRO A 57 -6.75 -18.94 11.40
C PRO A 57 -5.53 -19.88 11.25
N SER A 58 -5.76 -21.18 11.12
CA SER A 58 -4.69 -22.18 10.93
C SER A 58 -3.93 -21.99 9.61
N GLY A 59 -4.64 -21.68 8.53
CA GLY A 59 -4.03 -21.40 7.23
C GLY A 59 -3.17 -20.12 7.26
N ILE A 60 -3.65 -19.08 7.94
CA ILE A 60 -2.90 -17.83 8.13
C ILE A 60 -1.66 -18.08 8.99
N ALA A 61 -1.79 -18.82 10.10
CA ALA A 61 -0.67 -19.22 10.95
C ALA A 61 0.40 -19.96 10.13
N TRP A 62 0.00 -20.97 9.35
CA TRP A 62 0.90 -21.73 8.49
C TRP A 62 1.66 -20.84 7.48
N THR A 63 0.99 -19.82 6.91
CA THR A 63 1.65 -18.86 6.02
C THR A 63 2.68 -17.98 6.76
N LEU A 64 2.40 -17.58 8.00
CA LEU A 64 3.32 -16.81 8.82
C LEU A 64 4.52 -17.64 9.31
N GLU A 65 4.32 -18.93 9.57
CA GLU A 65 5.36 -19.85 10.05
C GLU A 65 6.50 -20.08 9.04
N HIS A 66 6.37 -19.59 7.80
CA HIS A 66 7.49 -19.51 6.89
C HIS A 66 8.59 -18.54 7.35
N TRP A 67 8.22 -17.52 8.13
CA TRP A 67 9.12 -16.46 8.62
C TRP A 67 9.21 -16.40 10.15
N TYR A 68 8.31 -17.10 10.84
CA TYR A 68 8.24 -17.16 12.29
C TYR A 68 8.44 -18.61 12.74
N PRO A 69 9.21 -18.88 13.81
CA PRO A 69 9.43 -20.26 14.28
C PRO A 69 8.15 -21.04 14.58
N ALA A 70 7.16 -20.38 15.19
CA ALA A 70 5.81 -20.90 15.43
C ALA A 70 4.82 -19.73 15.67
N VAL A 71 3.57 -19.89 15.25
CA VAL A 71 2.52 -18.89 15.46
C VAL A 71 1.34 -19.50 16.22
N SER A 72 1.32 -19.27 17.54
CA SER A 72 0.21 -19.74 18.38
C SER A 72 -1.10 -18.99 18.06
N ARG A 73 -2.23 -19.68 18.22
CA ARG A 73 -3.56 -19.03 18.10
C ARG A 73 -3.74 -17.88 19.08
N ALA A 74 -3.22 -18.02 20.30
CA ALA A 74 -3.25 -16.99 21.33
C ALA A 74 -2.54 -15.71 20.89
N ARG A 75 -1.49 -15.81 20.05
CA ARG A 75 -0.83 -14.66 19.43
C ARG A 75 -1.59 -14.16 18.20
N LEU A 76 -2.06 -15.05 17.34
CA LEU A 76 -2.67 -14.71 16.05
C LEU A 76 -4.03 -14.04 16.18
N GLU A 77 -4.96 -14.66 16.90
CA GLU A 77 -6.36 -14.24 16.89
C GLU A 77 -6.60 -12.83 17.43
N PRO A 78 -5.94 -12.35 18.51
CA PRO A 78 -6.08 -10.95 18.92
C PRO A 78 -5.67 -9.98 17.83
N ASN A 79 -4.64 -10.31 17.03
CA ASN A 79 -4.18 -9.46 15.93
C ASN A 79 -5.18 -9.47 14.76
N LEU A 80 -5.75 -10.63 14.41
CA LEU A 80 -6.81 -10.70 13.41
C LEU A 80 -8.07 -9.94 13.86
N ARG A 81 -8.46 -10.05 15.13
CA ARG A 81 -9.57 -9.25 15.70
C ARG A 81 -9.30 -7.76 15.65
N ALA A 82 -8.08 -7.32 15.96
CA ALA A 82 -7.70 -5.91 15.86
C ALA A 82 -7.77 -5.39 14.41
N LEU A 83 -7.34 -6.18 13.43
CA LEU A 83 -7.44 -5.84 12.01
C LEU A 83 -8.89 -5.78 11.53
N VAL A 84 -9.77 -6.66 12.04
CA VAL A 84 -11.23 -6.58 11.82
C VAL A 84 -11.80 -5.31 12.45
N GLY A 85 -11.43 -4.99 13.69
CA GLY A 85 -11.88 -3.77 14.39
C GLY A 85 -11.45 -2.48 13.69
N ARG A 86 -10.35 -2.52 12.92
CA ARG A 86 -9.87 -1.43 12.06
C ARG A 86 -10.49 -1.42 10.66
N GLY A 87 -11.39 -2.36 10.36
CA GLY A 87 -12.03 -2.48 9.05
C GLY A 87 -11.09 -2.91 7.92
N LEU A 88 -9.90 -3.44 8.21
CA LEU A 88 -8.93 -3.91 7.21
C LEU A 88 -9.18 -5.37 6.80
N LEU A 89 -9.78 -6.14 7.72
CA LEU A 89 -10.28 -7.49 7.49
C LEU A 89 -11.77 -7.56 7.78
N SER A 90 -12.45 -8.48 7.13
CA SER A 90 -13.80 -8.92 7.47
C SER A 90 -13.73 -10.36 7.96
N LYS A 91 -14.58 -10.70 8.95
CA LYS A 91 -14.72 -12.06 9.49
C LYS A 91 -16.01 -12.67 8.94
N ARG A 92 -15.96 -13.92 8.49
CA ARG A 92 -17.11 -14.73 8.07
C ARG A 92 -17.12 -16.00 8.90
N ASP A 93 -18.30 -16.40 9.39
CA ASP A 93 -18.46 -17.52 10.34
C ASP A 93 -19.43 -18.61 9.82
N ASP A 94 -19.81 -18.55 8.54
CA ASP A 94 -20.83 -19.39 7.90
C ASP A 94 -20.42 -20.87 7.76
N GLN A 95 -19.16 -21.16 7.45
CA GLN A 95 -18.62 -22.53 7.33
C GLN A 95 -17.33 -22.73 8.14
N GLY A 96 -17.18 -21.93 9.20
CA GLY A 96 -15.96 -21.81 9.98
C GLY A 96 -15.35 -20.41 9.85
N VAL A 97 -14.66 -19.98 10.91
CA VAL A 97 -14.07 -18.64 10.99
C VAL A 97 -13.07 -18.44 9.86
N THR A 98 -13.39 -17.57 8.90
CA THR A 98 -12.50 -17.13 7.83
C THR A 98 -12.33 -15.62 7.84
N TYR A 99 -11.19 -15.15 7.36
CA TYR A 99 -10.88 -13.74 7.23
C TYR A 99 -10.70 -13.37 5.77
N ARG A 100 -11.19 -12.20 5.37
CA ARG A 100 -11.03 -11.66 4.02
C ARG A 100 -10.59 -10.21 4.08
N LEU A 101 -9.70 -9.79 3.20
CA LEU A 101 -9.39 -8.38 3.01
C LEU A 101 -10.65 -7.60 2.65
N THR A 102 -10.81 -6.46 3.30
CA THR A 102 -11.74 -5.42 2.83
C THR A 102 -11.07 -4.60 1.73
N ASP A 103 -11.84 -3.71 1.11
CA ASP A 103 -11.28 -2.80 0.11
C ASP A 103 -10.29 -1.81 0.76
N ALA A 104 -10.54 -1.40 2.01
CA ALA A 104 -9.59 -0.61 2.79
C ALA A 104 -8.29 -1.39 3.07
N GLY A 105 -8.38 -2.67 3.42
CA GLY A 105 -7.21 -3.53 3.59
C GLY A 105 -6.39 -3.68 2.31
N ARG A 106 -7.07 -3.88 1.16
CA ARG A 106 -6.44 -3.94 -0.17
C ARG A 106 -5.75 -2.63 -0.54
N ALA A 107 -6.45 -1.50 -0.39
CA ALA A 107 -5.91 -0.18 -0.68
C ALA A 107 -4.68 0.14 0.18
N LEU A 108 -4.69 -0.23 1.47
CA LEU A 108 -3.56 -0.04 2.37
C LEU A 108 -2.31 -0.82 1.91
N LEU A 109 -2.48 -2.07 1.48
CA LEU A 109 -1.39 -2.88 0.93
C LEU A 109 -0.86 -2.33 -0.40
N LEU A 110 -1.76 -1.87 -1.28
CA LEU A 110 -1.39 -1.28 -2.57
C LEU A 110 -0.55 -0.01 -2.37
N GLN A 111 -1.03 0.92 -1.55
CA GLN A 111 -0.29 2.14 -1.21
C GLN A 111 1.08 1.85 -0.56
N ARG A 112 1.18 0.77 0.21
CA ARG A 112 2.46 0.33 0.77
C ARG A 112 3.40 -0.17 -0.31
N ALA A 113 2.90 -0.98 -1.25
CA ALA A 113 3.68 -1.53 -2.35
C ALA A 113 4.19 -0.42 -3.28
N GLU A 114 3.31 0.51 -3.70
CA GLU A 114 3.66 1.68 -4.52
C GLU A 114 4.75 2.53 -3.86
N ARG A 115 4.63 2.79 -2.56
CA ARG A 115 5.66 3.52 -1.82
C ARG A 115 7.01 2.82 -1.83
N LEU A 116 7.02 1.50 -1.72
CA LEU A 116 8.27 0.71 -1.77
C LEU A 116 8.87 0.71 -3.17
N ALA A 117 8.05 0.56 -4.22
CA ALA A 117 8.48 0.63 -5.61
C ALA A 117 9.14 1.98 -5.93
N GLY A 118 8.51 3.09 -5.49
CA GLY A 118 9.06 4.44 -5.69
C GLY A 118 10.42 4.69 -5.03
N LEU A 119 10.85 3.88 -4.05
CA LEU A 119 12.21 3.98 -3.49
C LEU A 119 13.28 3.49 -4.48
N TYR A 120 12.93 2.53 -5.35
CA TYR A 120 13.84 1.95 -6.33
C TYR A 120 13.81 2.72 -7.66
N GLU A 121 12.63 3.20 -8.08
CA GLU A 121 12.49 4.04 -9.28
C GLU A 121 13.27 5.36 -9.14
N ARG A 122 13.35 5.93 -7.93
CA ARG A 122 14.14 7.14 -7.65
C ARG A 122 15.66 6.92 -7.68
N ARG A 123 16.13 5.68 -7.82
CA ARG A 123 17.57 5.34 -7.81
C ARG A 123 18.13 5.10 -9.22
N LEU A 124 17.30 5.05 -10.25
CA LEU A 124 17.70 4.91 -11.65
C LEU A 124 17.84 6.30 -12.32
N GLU A 125 18.57 7.22 -11.69
CA GLU A 125 19.18 8.30 -12.47
C GLU A 125 20.37 7.69 -13.24
N PRO A 126 20.50 7.95 -14.55
CA PRO A 126 21.66 7.47 -15.29
C PRO A 126 22.92 8.01 -14.62
N ILE A 127 23.86 7.11 -14.34
CA ILE A 127 25.26 7.49 -14.15
C ILE A 127 25.76 8.04 -15.49
N ASP A 128 25.53 9.33 -15.74
CA ASP A 128 26.13 10.05 -16.86
C ASP A 128 27.65 10.02 -16.67
N GLY A 129 28.30 9.09 -17.37
CA GLY A 129 29.73 8.90 -17.22
C GLY A 129 30.31 7.65 -17.85
N VAL A 130 29.77 7.17 -18.97
CA VAL A 130 30.60 6.36 -19.90
C VAL A 130 30.52 7.04 -21.26
N ALA A 131 31.36 8.05 -21.43
CA ALA A 131 31.77 8.53 -22.74
C ALA A 131 32.30 7.32 -23.51
N ARG A 132 31.49 6.79 -24.42
CA ARG A 132 31.91 5.75 -25.33
C ARG A 132 32.72 6.45 -26.41
N GLU A 133 34.04 6.51 -26.21
CA GLU A 133 34.98 6.87 -27.26
C GLU A 133 34.66 6.03 -28.50
N LYS A 134 34.41 6.71 -29.63
CA LYS A 134 34.32 6.05 -30.92
C LYS A 134 35.74 5.64 -31.33
N PRO A 135 35.97 4.39 -31.76
CA PRO A 135 37.22 4.07 -32.43
C PRO A 135 37.17 4.72 -33.81
N SER A 136 38.08 5.67 -34.04
CA SER A 136 38.56 6.03 -35.36
C SER A 136 39.52 4.93 -35.82
N GLY A 137 39.23 4.28 -36.94
CA GLY A 137 40.08 3.26 -37.56
C GLY A 137 39.31 2.46 -38.58
#